data_AF-A0A2P2K2W8-F1
#
_entry.id   AF-A0A2P2K2W8-F1
#
_cell.length_a   1.000
_cell.length_b   1.000
_cell.length_c   1.000
_cell.angle_alpha   90.00
_cell.angle_beta   90.00
_cell.angle_gamma   90.00
#
_symmetry.space_group_name_H-M   'P 1'
#
loop_
_entity.id
_entity.type
_entity.pdbx_description
1 polymer ?
#
loop_
_entity_poly.entity_id
_entity_poly.type
_entity_poly.pdbx_seq_one_letter_code
_entity_poly.pdbx_strand_id
1 'polypeptide(L)' 'MAKQFNSKSGILGCIPLGSFNSMFNFTGSWKADAAATKSLAMVGRFINLYRVQLAKQNLVLHEQIKHAVPYSWDPTSLAR' A
#
# COMPACT_ATOMS: atom_id res chain seq x y z
N MET A 1 -8.68 5.85 -10.13
CA MET A 1 -8.78 5.09 -8.86
C MET A 1 -7.40 4.82 -8.27
N ALA A 2 -6.58 3.95 -8.85
CA ALA A 2 -5.21 3.69 -8.43
C ALA A 2 -4.40 4.98 -8.21
N LYS A 3 -4.41 5.91 -9.18
CA LYS A 3 -3.76 7.23 -9.06
C LYS A 3 -4.16 8.03 -7.81
N GLN A 4 -5.44 8.03 -7.45
CA GLN A 4 -5.94 8.77 -6.28
C GLN A 4 -5.55 8.08 -4.97
N PHE A 5 -5.63 6.75 -4.94
CA PHE A 5 -5.16 5.96 -3.80
C PHE A 5 -3.66 6.19 -3.57
N ASN A 6 -2.86 6.10 -4.63
CA ASN A 6 -1.41 6.36 -4.58
C ASN A 6 -1.10 7.75 -4.05
N SER A 7 -1.81 8.78 -4.56
CA SER A 7 -1.64 10.16 -4.10
C SER A 7 -1.94 10.31 -2.60
N LYS A 8 -2.96 9.61 -2.07
CA LYS A 8 -3.23 9.58 -0.62
C LYS A 8 -2.14 8.86 0.17
N SER A 9 -1.44 7.91 -0.46
CA SER A 9 -0.26 7.23 0.09
C SER A 9 1.05 7.98 -0.15
N GLY A 10 1.03 9.19 -0.71
CA GLY A 10 2.23 9.98 -1.00
C GLY A 10 3.04 9.48 -2.21
N ILE A 11 2.50 8.57 -3.00
CA ILE A 11 3.14 8.01 -4.20
C ILE A 11 2.52 8.62 -5.46
N LEU A 12 3.36 9.11 -6.36
CA LEU A 12 2.93 9.64 -7.64
C LEU A 12 2.84 8.51 -8.69
N GLY A 13 1.84 8.57 -9.55
CA GLY A 13 1.69 7.63 -10.66
C GLY A 13 0.34 6.94 -10.71
N CYS A 14 0.14 6.12 -11.73
CA CYS A 14 -1.14 5.46 -12.03
C CYS A 14 -1.10 3.93 -11.89
N ILE A 15 0.08 3.33 -11.70
CA ILE A 15 0.25 1.90 -11.43
C ILE A 15 -0.30 1.61 -10.03
N PRO A 16 -1.26 0.69 -9.86
CA PRO A 16 -1.81 0.40 -8.55
C PRO A 16 -0.77 -0.21 -7.62
N LEU A 17 -0.77 0.27 -6.37
CA LEU A 17 0.04 -0.31 -5.30
C LEU A 17 -0.44 -1.71 -4.94
N GLY A 18 0.44 -2.54 -4.38
CA GLY A 18 0.09 -3.89 -3.93
C GLY A 18 -1.07 -3.91 -2.94
N SER A 19 -1.14 -2.93 -2.02
CA SER A 19 -2.27 -2.78 -1.10
C SER A 19 -3.59 -2.47 -1.80
N PHE A 20 -3.57 -1.67 -2.87
CA PHE A 20 -4.74 -1.43 -3.70
C PHE A 20 -5.16 -2.71 -4.42
N ASN A 21 -4.20 -3.44 -5.00
CA ASN A 21 -4.48 -4.70 -5.68
C ASN A 21 -5.11 -5.72 -4.73
N SER A 22 -4.56 -5.88 -3.53
CA SER A 22 -5.09 -6.77 -2.51
C SER A 22 -6.51 -6.38 -2.07
N MET A 23 -6.76 -5.09 -1.84
CA MET A 23 -8.08 -4.59 -1.42
C MET A 23 -9.19 -4.85 -2.44
N PHE A 24 -8.86 -4.90 -3.73
CA PHE A 24 -9.82 -5.10 -4.82
C PHE A 24 -9.65 -6.43 -5.56
N ASN A 25 -8.84 -7.35 -5.01
CA ASN A 25 -8.56 -8.66 -5.58
C ASN A 25 -8.03 -8.62 -7.03
N PHE A 26 -7.17 -7.64 -7.35
CA PHE A 26 -6.46 -7.59 -8.63
C PHE A 26 -5.30 -8.59 -8.56
N THR A 27 -5.41 -9.67 -9.31
CA THR A 27 -4.47 -10.81 -9.31
C THR A 27 -3.77 -10.99 -10.66
N GLY A 28 -4.29 -10.37 -11.71
CA GLY A 28 -3.75 -10.42 -13.06
C GLY A 28 -3.08 -9.11 -13.47
N SER A 29 -3.09 -8.83 -14.77
CA SER A 29 -2.65 -7.53 -15.26
C SER A 29 -3.63 -6.46 -14.79
N TRP A 30 -3.14 -5.41 -14.13
CA TRP A 30 -4.00 -4.38 -13.57
C TRP A 30 -4.92 -3.70 -14.61
N LYS A 31 -4.53 -3.69 -15.90
CA LYS A 31 -5.35 -3.18 -17.00
C LYS A 31 -6.58 -4.06 -17.25
N ALA A 32 -6.42 -5.39 -17.21
CA ALA A 32 -7.51 -6.34 -17.40
C ALA A 32 -8.45 -6.35 -16.18
N ASP A 33 -7.89 -6.40 -14.97
CA ASP A 33 -8.68 -6.40 -13.73
C ASP A 33 -9.48 -5.10 -13.57
N ALA A 34 -8.89 -3.97 -13.96
CA ALA A 34 -9.59 -2.69 -14.01
C ALA A 34 -10.75 -2.69 -15.02
N ALA A 35 -10.61 -3.37 -16.16
CA ALA A 35 -11.68 -3.47 -17.17
C ALA A 35 -12.84 -4.35 -16.70
N ALA A 36 -12.56 -5.40 -15.93
CA ALA A 36 -13.59 -6.25 -15.31
C ALA A 36 -14.35 -5.53 -14.18
N THR A 37 -13.73 -4.52 -13.57
CA THR A 37 -14.27 -3.76 -12.45
C THR A 37 -15.24 -2.67 -12.93
N LYS A 38 -16.55 -2.93 -12.89
CA LYS A 38 -17.59 -1.99 -13.37
C LYS A 38 -17.68 -0.70 -12.54
N SER A 39 -17.63 -0.80 -11.21
CA SER A 39 -17.58 0.34 -10.32
C SER A 39 -16.93 -0.06 -9.00
N LEU A 40 -16.07 0.80 -8.47
CA LEU A 40 -15.67 0.76 -7.07
C LEU A 40 -16.31 1.97 -6.41
N ALA A 41 -16.99 1.75 -5.29
CA ALA A 41 -17.62 2.82 -4.52
C ALA A 41 -16.55 3.74 -3.90
N MET A 42 -15.93 4.59 -4.72
CA MET A 42 -15.06 5.70 -4.30
C MET A 42 -15.83 7.02 -4.19
N VAL A 43 -17.08 7.06 -4.65
CA VAL A 43 -17.98 8.21 -4.45
C VAL A 43 -18.76 8.03 -3.13
N GLY A 44 -18.01 7.87 -2.03
CA GLY A 44 -18.55 7.89 -0.68
C GLY A 44 -18.21 9.22 -0.02
N ARG A 45 -19.17 9.82 0.69
CA ARG A 45 -18.87 10.95 1.59
C ARG A 45 -18.37 10.37 2.90
N PHE A 46 -17.09 10.55 3.18
CA PHE A 46 -16.50 10.17 4.46
C PHE A 46 -16.61 11.36 5.42
N ILE A 47 -17.29 11.16 6.54
CA ILE A 47 -17.27 12.10 7.67
C ILE A 47 -16.21 11.60 8.64
N ASN A 48 -15.10 12.34 8.76
CA ASN A 48 -14.07 12.02 9.75
C ASN A 48 -14.58 12.40 11.14
N LEU A 49 -14.77 11.41 12.03
CA LEU A 49 -15.20 11.68 13.41
C LEU A 49 -14.03 12.15 14.28
N TYR A 50 -12.85 11.58 14.09
CA TYR A 50 -11.62 11.97 14.77
C TYR A 50 -10.41 11.63 13.89
N ARG A 51 -9.33 12.38 14.05
CA ARG A 51 -8.05 12.13 13.38
C ARG A 51 -7.03 11.68 14.42
N VAL A 52 -6.66 10.40 14.40
CA VAL A 52 -5.52 9.92 15.16
C VAL A 52 -4.25 10.36 14.44
N GLN A 53 -3.44 11.17 15.10
CA GLN A 53 -2.09 11.49 14.62
C GLN A 53 -1.12 10.73 15.51
N LEU A 54 -0.30 9.86 14.92
CA LEU A 54 0.87 9.39 15.64
C LEU A 54 1.75 10.62 15.87
N ALA A 55 2.05 10.90 17.14
CA ALA A 55 3.08 11.85 17.47
C ALA A 55 4.36 11.41 16.75
N LYS A 56 5.01 12.34 16.06
CA LYS A 56 6.28 12.09 15.37
C LYS A 56 7.35 11.90 16.45
N GLN A 57 7.38 10.71 17.05
CA GLN A 57 8.36 10.32 18.03
C GLN A 57 9.64 9.91 17.29
N ASN A 58 10.79 10.16 17.91
CA ASN A 58 12.06 9.59 17.46
C ASN A 58 12.05 8.09 17.75
N LEU A 59 11.36 7.34 16.89
CA LEU A 59 11.31 5.90 16.96
C LEU A 59 12.69 5.36 16.60
N VAL A 60 13.34 4.70 17.56
CA VAL A 60 14.60 3.98 17.34
C VAL A 60 14.25 2.52 17.13
N LEU A 61 14.83 1.91 16.09
CA LEU A 61 14.66 0.48 15.85
C LEU A 61 15.29 -0.31 17.00
N HIS A 62 14.56 -1.27 17.56
CA HIS A 62 15.06 -2.12 18.64
C HIS A 62 16.27 -2.93 18.19
N GLU A 63 17.29 -3.09 19.04
CA GLU A 63 18.56 -3.72 18.65
C GLU A 63 18.37 -5.16 18.17
N GLN A 64 17.43 -5.89 18.79
CA GLN A 64 17.06 -7.24 18.35
C GLN A 64 16.55 -7.26 16.91
N ILE A 65 15.82 -6.24 16.47
CA ILE A 65 15.32 -6.15 15.09
C ILE A 65 16.47 -5.82 14.14
N LYS A 66 17.40 -4.95 14.54
CA LYS A 66 18.61 -4.69 13.73
C LYS A 66 19.42 -5.96 13.51
N HIS A 67 19.58 -6.79 14.54
CA HIS A 67 20.28 -8.08 14.43
C HIS A 67 19.50 -9.13 13.63
N ALA A 68 18.17 -9.05 13.60
CA ALA A 68 17.33 -9.93 12.80
C ALA A 68 17.35 -9.60 11.30
N VAL A 69 17.77 -8.38 10.92
CA VAL A 69 17.89 -7.99 9.52
C VAL A 69 19.20 -8.53 8.95
N PRO A 70 19.15 -9.39 7.91
CA PRO A 70 20.35 -9.90 7.27
C PRO A 70 21.12 -8.77 6.57
N TYR A 71 22.46 -8.90 6.53
CA TYR A 71 23.34 -7.93 5.86
C TYR A 71 23.08 -7.84 4.36
N SER A 72 22.68 -8.94 3.75
CA SER A 72 22.29 -9.03 2.35
C SER A 72 20.97 -9.76 2.22
N TRP A 73 20.09 -9.22 1.40
CA TRP A 73 18.87 -9.89 1.01
C TRP A 73 19.12 -10.65 -0.28
N ASP A 74 18.89 -11.96 -0.28
CA ASP A 74 18.80 -12.73 -1.51
C ASP A 74 17.43 -12.47 -2.15
N PRO A 75 17.34 -11.75 -3.30
CA PRO A 75 16.06 -11.43 -3.91
C PRO A 75 15.27 -12.68 -4.31
N THR A 76 15.97 -13.74 -4.70
CA THR A 76 15.38 -15.03 -5.08
C THR A 76 14.72 -15.75 -3.90
N SER A 77 15.25 -15.61 -2.68
CA SER A 77 14.65 -16.17 -1.47
C SER A 77 13.46 -15.37 -0.94
N LEU A 78 13.38 -14.07 -1.23
CA LEU A 78 12.27 -13.19 -0.80
C LEU A 78 11.04 -13.23 -1.73
N ALA A 79 11.23 -13.60 -2.99
CA ALA A 79 10.19 -13.57 -4.01
C ALA A 79 9.31 -14.83 -4.06
N ARG A 80 9.45 -15.75 -3.08
CA ARG A 80 8.70 -17.01 -3.01
C ARG A 80 7.51 -16.91 -2.05
#